data_AF-A0A2A2S8E4-F1
#
_entry.id   AF-A0A2A2S8E4-F1
#
_cell.length_a   1.000
_cell.length_b   1.000
_cell.length_c   1.000
_cell.angle_alpha   90.00
_cell.angle_beta   90.00
_cell.angle_gamma   90.00
#
_symmetry.space_group_name_H-M   'P 1'
#
loop_
_entity.id
_entity.type
_entity.pdbx_description
1 polymer ?
#
loop_
_entity_poly.entity_id
_entity_poly.type
_entity_poly.pdbx_seq_one_letter_code
_entity_poly.pdbx_strand_id
1 'polypeptide(L)'
;MEKLFAKKGIKYLSYLDTDGSKLAYAFTPQMLEDKIFVELAVREMGDEEDPEYETVISVFTIRDGSSYDFTICHDDRPVIPLMYLYRLVLDTIELISGCEKQTLLEELKQAATGVSISKEVKDKELKERMYGIIEEKIATVHKLINLNRLNSN
;
A
#
# COMPACT_ATOMS: atom_id res chain seq x y z
N MET A 1 10.65 0.06 -10.56
CA MET A 1 11.18 -0.59 -9.35
C MET A 1 11.04 -2.12 -9.35
N GLU A 2 10.11 -2.69 -10.13
CA GLU A 2 9.85 -4.13 -10.21
C GLU A 2 11.08 -5.04 -10.24
N LYS A 3 12.02 -4.84 -11.18
CA LYS A 3 13.25 -5.66 -11.26
C LYS A 3 14.13 -5.59 -10.01
N LEU A 4 14.11 -4.48 -9.27
CA LEU A 4 14.87 -4.34 -8.02
C LEU A 4 14.21 -5.12 -6.89
N PHE A 5 12.89 -5.09 -6.81
CA PHE A 5 12.12 -5.85 -5.83
C PHE A 5 12.14 -7.36 -6.10
N ALA A 6 12.08 -7.77 -7.37
CA ALA A 6 12.14 -9.19 -7.74
C ALA A 6 13.43 -9.87 -7.23
N LYS A 7 14.56 -9.17 -7.23
CA LYS A 7 15.84 -9.66 -6.66
C LYS A 7 15.79 -9.91 -5.15
N LYS A 8 14.78 -9.38 -4.47
CA LYS A 8 14.54 -9.53 -3.03
C LYS A 8 13.37 -10.48 -2.72
N GLY A 9 12.83 -11.17 -3.73
CA GLY A 9 11.65 -12.02 -3.57
C GLY A 9 10.35 -11.25 -3.35
N ILE A 10 10.35 -9.95 -3.65
CA ILE A 10 9.20 -9.05 -3.49
C ILE A 10 8.51 -8.92 -4.83
N LYS A 11 7.20 -9.19 -4.87
CA LYS A 11 6.37 -8.89 -6.03
C LYS A 11 6.01 -7.42 -6.01
N TYR A 12 6.05 -6.79 -7.18
CA TYR A 12 5.68 -5.39 -7.36
C TYR A 12 4.78 -5.28 -8.58
N LEU A 13 3.52 -4.91 -8.36
CA LEU A 13 2.49 -4.81 -9.38
C LEU A 13 2.05 -3.36 -9.50
N SER A 14 2.05 -2.77 -10.70
CA SER A 14 1.62 -1.38 -10.89
C SER A 14 0.63 -1.25 -12.03
N TYR A 15 -0.29 -0.30 -11.90
CA TYR A 15 -1.26 0.07 -12.92
C TYR A 15 -1.58 1.57 -12.82
N LEU A 16 -2.19 2.10 -13.88
CA LEU A 16 -2.81 3.42 -13.86
C LEU A 16 -4.28 3.23 -13.52
N ASP A 17 -4.74 3.91 -12.48
CA ASP A 17 -6.13 3.94 -12.09
C ASP A 17 -6.95 4.87 -13.01
N THR A 18 -8.27 4.81 -12.90
CA THR A 18 -9.18 5.52 -13.83
C THR A 18 -9.08 7.04 -13.75
N ASP A 19 -8.60 7.56 -12.63
CA ASP A 19 -8.36 9.00 -12.39
C ASP A 19 -6.97 9.45 -12.86
N GLY A 20 -6.16 8.55 -13.44
CA GLY A 20 -4.78 8.83 -13.85
C GLY A 20 -3.74 8.60 -12.74
N SER A 21 -4.19 8.32 -11.50
CA SER A 21 -3.29 7.97 -10.40
C SER A 21 -2.48 6.72 -10.73
N LYS A 22 -1.18 6.76 -10.46
CA LYS A 22 -0.33 5.57 -10.56
C LYS A 22 -0.32 4.84 -9.23
N LEU A 23 -0.90 3.64 -9.23
CA LEU A 23 -0.93 2.78 -8.06
C LEU A 23 0.02 1.59 -8.25
N ALA A 24 0.72 1.23 -7.17
CA ALA A 24 1.54 0.04 -7.15
C ALA A 24 1.46 -0.69 -5.81
N TYR A 25 1.48 -2.01 -5.86
CA TYR A 25 1.44 -2.89 -4.69
C TYR A 25 2.73 -3.71 -4.60
N ALA A 26 3.34 -3.69 -3.43
CA ALA A 26 4.52 -4.46 -3.09
C ALA A 26 4.22 -5.44 -1.94
N PHE A 27 4.59 -6.71 -2.11
CA PHE A 27 4.32 -7.75 -1.11
C PHE A 27 5.19 -9.00 -1.34
N THR A 28 5.42 -9.76 -0.28
CA THR A 28 5.97 -11.13 -0.35
C THR A 28 4.82 -12.15 -0.41
N PRO A 29 5.09 -13.43 -0.78
CA PRO A 29 4.07 -14.47 -0.70
C PRO A 29 3.44 -14.63 0.69
N GLN A 30 4.25 -14.56 1.76
CA GLN A 30 3.76 -14.65 3.13
C GLN A 30 2.84 -13.47 3.49
N MET A 31 3.22 -12.25 3.11
CA MET A 31 2.38 -11.07 3.33
C MET A 31 1.02 -11.21 2.63
N LEU A 32 0.99 -11.75 1.41
CA LEU A 32 -0.25 -11.99 0.67
C LEU A 32 -1.17 -12.97 1.42
N GLU A 33 -0.63 -14.06 1.98
CA GLU A 33 -1.39 -15.01 2.81
C GLU A 33 -1.94 -14.36 4.07
N ASP A 34 -1.15 -13.49 4.70
CA ASP A 34 -1.53 -12.73 5.88
C ASP A 34 -2.39 -11.48 5.56
N LYS A 35 -2.77 -11.28 4.29
CA LYS A 35 -3.55 -10.14 3.77
C LYS A 35 -2.92 -8.77 4.08
N ILE A 36 -1.60 -8.69 4.00
CA ILE A 36 -0.81 -7.48 4.18
C ILE A 36 -0.19 -7.07 2.84
N PHE A 37 -0.22 -5.78 2.51
CA PHE A 37 0.41 -5.24 1.32
C PHE A 37 0.84 -3.80 1.53
N VAL A 38 1.91 -3.42 0.85
CA VAL A 38 2.38 -2.02 0.78
C VAL A 38 1.87 -1.43 -0.52
N GLU A 39 1.17 -0.31 -0.46
CA GLU A 39 0.79 0.49 -1.62
C GLU A 39 1.74 1.67 -1.76
N LEU A 40 2.13 1.96 -2.99
CA LEU A 40 2.68 3.24 -3.41
C LEU A 40 1.65 3.88 -4.35
N ALA A 41 1.06 4.98 -3.92
CA ALA A 41 0.20 5.82 -4.74
C ALA A 41 0.95 7.09 -5.16
N VAL A 42 0.87 7.43 -6.44
CA VAL A 42 1.39 8.70 -6.98
C VAL A 42 0.26 9.37 -7.75
N ARG A 43 -0.08 10.59 -7.36
CA ARG A 43 -1.17 11.38 -7.90
C ARG A 43 -0.68 12.75 -8.33
N GLU A 44 -1.27 13.24 -9.40
CA GLU A 44 -1.19 14.63 -9.84
C GLU A 44 -2.64 15.11 -9.87
N MET A 45 -2.92 16.16 -9.11
CA MET A 45 -4.24 16.74 -8.87
C MET A 45 -4.15 18.25 -9.16
N GLY A 46 -5.28 18.93 -9.15
CA GLY A 46 -5.34 20.36 -9.48
C GLY A 46 -5.32 20.62 -10.99
N ASP A 47 -5.28 21.90 -11.34
CA ASP A 47 -5.32 22.36 -12.72
C ASP A 47 -3.90 22.70 -13.21
N GLU A 48 -3.72 22.90 -14.52
CA GLU A 48 -2.39 23.18 -15.11
C GLU A 48 -1.68 24.42 -14.50
N GLU A 49 -2.44 25.37 -13.96
CA GLU A 49 -1.91 26.59 -13.34
C GLU A 49 -1.46 26.41 -11.89
N ASP A 50 -2.00 25.40 -11.19
CA ASP A 50 -1.68 25.10 -9.79
C ASP A 50 -1.73 23.58 -9.54
N PRO A 51 -0.75 22.83 -10.09
CA PRO A 51 -0.73 21.37 -9.94
C PRO A 51 -0.32 20.97 -8.52
N GLU A 52 -1.13 20.11 -7.91
CA GLU A 52 -0.85 19.46 -6.64
C GLU A 52 -0.30 18.06 -6.89
N TYR A 53 0.77 17.70 -6.19
CA TYR A 53 1.37 16.38 -6.31
C TYR A 53 1.23 15.65 -4.99
N GLU A 54 0.98 14.34 -5.06
CA GLU A 54 0.90 13.51 -3.87
C GLU A 54 1.55 12.17 -4.13
N THR A 55 2.52 11.80 -3.30
CA THR A 55 3.04 10.44 -3.21
C THR A 55 2.82 9.89 -1.82
N VAL A 56 2.13 8.76 -1.74
CA VAL A 56 1.81 8.10 -0.47
C VAL A 56 2.33 6.67 -0.49
N ILE A 57 3.00 6.27 0.59
CA ILE A 57 3.31 4.86 0.87
C ILE A 57 2.50 4.45 2.09
N SER A 58 1.62 3.46 1.92
CA SER A 58 0.78 2.93 3.00
C SER A 58 0.92 1.43 3.13
N VAL A 59 0.76 0.91 4.36
CA VAL A 59 0.57 -0.51 4.63
C VAL A 59 -0.90 -0.76 4.95
N PHE A 60 -1.50 -1.69 4.23
CA PHE A 60 -2.88 -2.09 4.44
C PHE A 60 -2.97 -3.53 4.95
N THR A 61 -3.88 -3.76 5.89
CA THR A 61 -4.20 -5.10 6.38
C THR A 61 -5.61 -5.17 6.97
N ILE A 62 -6.15 -6.39 7.03
CA ILE A 62 -7.37 -6.70 7.79
C ILE A 62 -7.02 -7.69 8.90
N ARG A 63 -7.34 -7.36 10.14
CA ARG A 63 -7.18 -8.24 11.31
C ARG A 63 -8.31 -8.06 12.30
N ASP A 64 -8.76 -9.16 12.90
CA ASP A 64 -9.79 -9.19 13.93
C ASP A 64 -11.06 -8.38 13.57
N GLY A 65 -11.51 -8.53 12.32
CA GLY A 65 -12.69 -7.82 11.78
C GLY A 65 -12.51 -6.30 11.65
N SER A 66 -11.27 -5.82 11.68
CA SER A 66 -10.91 -4.41 11.55
C SER A 66 -9.95 -4.23 10.39
N SER A 67 -10.12 -3.14 9.67
CA SER A 67 -9.23 -2.71 8.60
C SER A 67 -8.28 -1.64 9.12
N TYR A 68 -7.04 -1.70 8.64
CA TYR A 68 -5.95 -0.84 9.05
C TYR A 68 -5.26 -0.25 7.82
N ASP A 69 -5.02 1.06 7.87
CA ASP A 69 -4.19 1.82 6.94
C ASP A 69 -3.13 2.55 7.76
N PHE A 70 -1.87 2.18 7.52
CA PHE A 70 -0.70 2.81 8.13
C PHE A 70 0.05 3.60 7.06
N THR A 71 -0.11 4.92 7.07
CA THR A 71 0.65 5.81 6.20
C THR A 71 2.10 5.85 6.70
N ILE A 72 3.03 5.40 5.88
CA ILE A 72 4.48 5.39 6.18
C ILE A 72 5.14 6.67 5.68
N CYS A 73 4.71 7.16 4.51
CA CYS A 73 5.26 8.35 3.91
C CYS A 73 4.16 9.09 3.15
N HIS A 74 4.14 10.40 3.31
CA HIS A 74 3.34 11.34 2.54
C HIS A 74 4.29 12.45 2.08
N ASP A 75 4.29 12.74 0.78
CA ASP A 75 5.21 13.68 0.17
C ASP A 75 4.51 14.40 -0.99
N ASP A 76 4.57 15.72 -0.99
CA ASP A 76 3.83 16.62 -1.88
C ASP A 76 4.70 17.19 -3.01
N ARG A 77 5.94 16.69 -3.15
CA ARG A 77 6.86 17.19 -4.18
C ARG A 77 6.51 16.60 -5.56
N PRO A 78 6.68 17.39 -6.63
CA PRO A 78 6.43 16.95 -8.00
C PRO A 78 7.34 15.81 -8.46
N VAL A 79 8.55 15.75 -7.92
CA VAL A 79 9.53 14.73 -8.29
C VAL A 79 10.18 14.17 -7.04
N ILE A 80 10.01 12.86 -6.83
CA ILE A 80 10.65 12.13 -5.75
C ILE A 80 11.67 11.17 -6.34
N PRO A 81 12.93 11.15 -5.83
CA PRO A 81 13.94 10.23 -6.29
C PRO A 81 13.47 8.77 -6.19
N LEU A 82 13.53 8.02 -7.29
CA LEU A 82 13.06 6.64 -7.35
C LEU A 82 13.74 5.73 -6.33
N MET A 83 15.03 5.97 -6.06
CA MET A 83 15.78 5.19 -5.06
C MET A 83 15.30 5.43 -3.63
N TYR A 84 14.78 6.61 -3.33
CA TYR A 84 14.17 6.92 -2.04
C TYR A 84 12.89 6.11 -1.85
N LEU A 85 11.98 6.15 -2.83
CA LEU A 85 10.74 5.35 -2.81
C LEU A 85 11.03 3.85 -2.74
N TYR A 86 12.00 3.37 -3.51
CA TYR A 86 12.43 1.98 -3.46
C TYR A 86 12.88 1.57 -2.06
N ARG A 87 13.70 2.41 -1.40
CA ARG A 87 14.25 2.09 -0.09
C ARG A 87 13.18 2.12 0.98
N LEU A 88 12.28 3.10 0.97
CA LEU A 88 11.16 3.14 1.90
C LEU A 88 10.28 1.88 1.81
N VAL A 89 9.85 1.51 0.61
CA VAL A 89 9.03 0.30 0.42
C VAL A 89 9.79 -0.96 0.84
N LEU A 90 11.08 -1.05 0.52
CA LEU A 90 11.91 -2.19 0.93
C LEU A 90 12.01 -2.28 2.46
N ASP A 91 12.33 -1.18 3.12
CA ASP A 91 12.50 -1.11 4.58
C ASP A 91 11.18 -1.41 5.30
N THR A 92 10.04 -0.95 4.76
CA THR A 92 8.71 -1.31 5.27
C THR A 92 8.44 -2.81 5.15
N ILE A 93 8.80 -3.44 4.03
CA ILE A 93 8.62 -4.89 3.86
C ILE A 93 9.57 -5.68 4.78
N GLU A 94 10.82 -5.22 4.94
CA GLU A 94 11.79 -5.82 5.86
C GLU A 94 11.30 -5.73 7.31
N LEU A 95 10.72 -4.59 7.73
CA LEU A 95 10.05 -4.44 9.03
C LEU A 95 8.92 -5.47 9.19
N ILE A 96 7.96 -5.51 8.26
CA ILE A 96 6.81 -6.43 8.32
C ILE A 96 7.27 -7.89 8.38
N SER A 97 8.28 -8.25 7.60
CA SER A 97 8.80 -9.62 7.52
C SER A 97 9.61 -10.02 8.76
N GLY A 98 10.18 -9.05 9.48
CA GLY A 98 10.91 -9.28 10.72
C GLY A 98 10.04 -9.28 11.99
N CYS A 99 8.82 -8.74 11.93
CA CYS A 99 7.90 -8.67 13.06
C CYS A 99 7.26 -10.02 13.39
N GLU A 100 7.02 -10.26 14.68
CA GLU A 100 6.09 -11.31 15.10
C GLU A 100 4.65 -10.90 14.80
N LYS A 101 3.77 -11.87 14.54
CA LYS A 101 2.36 -11.58 14.20
C LYS A 101 1.65 -10.78 15.30
N GLN A 102 2.01 -10.99 16.56
CA GLN A 102 1.41 -10.34 17.73
C GLN A 102 1.85 -8.89 17.89
N THR A 103 3.08 -8.54 17.49
CA THR A 103 3.64 -7.18 17.65
C THR A 103 3.49 -6.32 16.40
N LEU A 104 3.25 -6.95 15.24
CA LEU A 104 3.20 -6.28 13.94
C LEU A 104 2.39 -4.97 13.92
N LEU A 105 1.17 -4.96 14.48
CA LEU A 105 0.33 -3.76 14.44
C LEU A 105 0.94 -2.61 15.25
N GLU A 106 1.56 -2.89 16.39
CA GLU A 106 2.20 -1.87 17.22
C GLU A 106 3.50 -1.37 16.58
N GLU A 107 4.28 -2.25 15.95
CA GLU A 107 5.48 -1.86 15.22
C GLU A 107 5.14 -1.01 13.99
N LEU A 108 4.08 -1.36 13.24
CA LEU A 108 3.58 -0.53 12.14
C LEU A 108 3.07 0.83 12.61
N LYS A 109 2.37 0.90 13.76
CA LYS A 109 1.95 2.19 14.35
C LYS A 109 3.14 3.08 14.68
N GLN A 110 4.25 2.52 15.18
CA GLN A 110 5.45 3.29 15.51
C GLN A 110 6.18 3.80 14.25
N ALA A 111 6.15 3.04 13.16
CA ALA A 111 6.76 3.43 11.89
C ALA A 111 5.91 4.41 11.08
N ALA A 112 4.60 4.45 11.34
CA ALA A 112 3.65 5.25 10.57
C ALA A 112 3.63 6.73 10.98
N THR A 113 3.43 7.60 10.00
CA THR A 113 3.12 9.03 10.19
C THR A 113 1.61 9.28 10.33
N GLY A 114 0.78 8.31 9.92
CA GLY A 114 -0.67 8.37 10.06
C GLY A 114 -1.27 6.97 10.20
N VAL A 115 -2.32 6.84 10.99
CA VAL A 115 -3.00 5.55 11.23
C VAL A 115 -4.50 5.74 11.15
N SER A 116 -5.15 4.93 10.33
CA SER A 116 -6.60 4.85 10.22
C SER A 116 -7.09 3.44 10.54
N ILE A 117 -7.99 3.32 11.52
CA ILE A 117 -8.51 2.03 11.99
C ILE A 117 -10.04 2.07 11.94
N SER A 118 -10.66 1.24 11.12
CA SER A 118 -12.13 1.25 10.97
C SER A 118 -12.87 0.96 12.27
N LYS A 119 -12.30 0.18 13.19
CA LYS A 119 -12.91 -0.10 14.50
C LYS A 119 -13.05 1.13 15.39
N GLU A 120 -12.19 2.13 15.22
CA GLU A 120 -12.21 3.37 16.02
C GLU A 120 -13.23 4.39 15.49
N VAL A 121 -13.75 4.17 14.28
CA VAL A 121 -14.79 4.99 13.67
C VAL A 121 -16.14 4.66 14.28
N LYS A 122 -16.79 5.70 14.84
CA LYS A 122 -18.12 5.60 15.46
C LYS A 122 -19.25 5.53 14.43
N ASP A 123 -19.09 6.24 13.32
CA ASP A 123 -20.05 6.22 12.22
C ASP A 123 -20.03 4.86 11.54
N LYS A 124 -21.17 4.17 11.53
CA LYS A 124 -21.27 2.80 11.02
C LYS A 124 -21.04 2.73 9.51
N GLU A 125 -21.58 3.68 8.76
CA GLU A 125 -21.47 3.72 7.30
C GLU A 125 -20.02 3.99 6.89
N LEU A 126 -19.39 4.98 7.51
CA LEU A 126 -17.98 5.28 7.28
C LEU A 126 -17.07 4.11 7.68
N LYS A 127 -17.36 3.45 8.81
CA LYS A 127 -16.64 2.25 9.25
C LYS A 127 -16.72 1.13 8.23
N GLU A 128 -17.93 0.82 7.74
CA GLU A 128 -18.15 -0.22 6.72
C GLU A 128 -17.44 0.15 5.41
N ARG A 129 -17.51 1.42 5.00
CA ARG A 129 -16.81 1.93 3.83
C ARG A 129 -15.29 1.80 3.94
N MET A 130 -14.70 2.18 5.07
CA MET A 130 -13.25 2.04 5.30
C MET A 130 -12.79 0.58 5.27
N TYR A 131 -13.62 -0.33 5.77
CA TYR A 131 -13.34 -1.75 5.67
C TYR A 131 -13.43 -2.25 4.22
N GLY A 132 -14.51 -1.89 3.51
CA GLY A 132 -14.73 -2.25 2.12
C GLY A 132 -13.62 -1.78 1.18
N ILE A 133 -13.11 -0.56 1.35
CA ILE A 133 -11.98 -0.04 0.54
C ILE A 133 -10.75 -0.94 0.64
N ILE A 134 -10.41 -1.43 1.85
CA ILE A 134 -9.24 -2.30 2.02
C ILE A 134 -9.51 -3.69 1.43
N GLU A 135 -10.73 -4.22 1.54
CA GLU A 135 -11.12 -5.46 0.85
C GLU A 135 -11.02 -5.33 -0.68
N GLU A 136 -11.46 -4.20 -1.24
CA GLU A 136 -11.36 -3.90 -2.67
C GLU A 136 -9.90 -3.83 -3.13
N LYS A 137 -9.01 -3.22 -2.34
CA LYS A 137 -7.56 -3.21 -2.62
C LYS A 137 -6.98 -4.63 -2.60
N ILE A 138 -7.34 -5.46 -1.62
CA ILE A 138 -6.92 -6.88 -1.57
C ILE A 138 -7.40 -7.63 -2.82
N ALA A 139 -8.67 -7.49 -3.17
CA ALA A 139 -9.25 -8.12 -4.36
C ALA A 139 -8.55 -7.65 -5.64
N THR A 140 -8.19 -6.38 -5.72
CA THR A 140 -7.41 -5.80 -6.83
C THR A 140 -6.03 -6.43 -6.94
N VAL A 141 -5.30 -6.59 -5.84
CA VAL A 141 -4.01 -7.30 -5.82
C VAL A 141 -4.16 -8.71 -6.37
N HIS A 142 -5.16 -9.48 -5.93
CA HIS A 142 -5.42 -10.82 -6.45
C HIS A 142 -5.75 -10.84 -7.95
N LYS A 143 -6.56 -9.88 -8.43
CA LYS A 143 -6.87 -9.73 -9.85
C LYS A 143 -5.61 -9.44 -10.67
N LEU A 144 -4.75 -8.54 -10.21
CA LEU A 144 -3.49 -8.19 -10.89
C LEU A 144 -2.53 -9.38 -10.96
N ILE A 145 -2.44 -10.20 -9.90
CA ILE A 145 -1.65 -11.44 -9.91
C ILE A 145 -2.14 -12.38 -11.03
N ASN A 146 -3.44 -12.55 -11.19
CA ASN A 146 -4.02 -13.43 -12.20
C ASN A 146 -3.78 -12.91 -13.62
N LEU A 147 -3.96 -11.61 -13.85
CA LEU A 147 -3.69 -10.97 -15.13
C LEU A 147 -2.22 -11.11 -15.54
N ASN A 148 -1.28 -10.87 -14.61
CA ASN A 148 0.14 -11.03 -14.91
C ASN A 148 0.55 -12.47 -15.20
N ARG A 149 -0.10 -13.47 -14.57
CA ARG A 149 0.12 -14.89 -14.91
C ARG A 149 -0.33 -15.21 -16.34
N LEU A 150 -1.44 -14.64 -16.78
CA LEU A 150 -1.96 -14.85 -18.14
C LEU A 150 -1.05 -14.23 -19.21
N ASN A 151 -0.45 -13.07 -18.93
CA ASN A 151 0.45 -12.37 -19.85
C ASN A 151 1.88 -12.95 -19.88
N SER A 152 2.20 -13.90 -19.01
CA SER A 152 3.54 -14.52 -18.90
C SER A 152 3.60 -15.94 -19.50
N ASN A 153 2.49 -16.42 -20.08
CA ASN A 153 2.38 -17.70 -20.81
C ASN A 153 2.27 -17.44 -22.31
#